data_AF-R4G8X2-F1
#
_entry.id   AF-R4G8X2-F1
#
_cell.length_a   1.000
_cell.length_b   1.000
_cell.length_c   1.000
_cell.angle_alpha   90.00
_cell.angle_beta   90.00
_cell.angle_gamma   90.00
#
_symmetry.space_group_name_H-M   'P 1'
#
loop_
_entity.id
_entity.type
_entity.pdbx_description
1 polymer ?
#
loop_
_entity_poly.entity_id
_entity_poly.type
_entity_poly.pdbx_seq_one_letter_code
_entity_poly.pdbx_strand_id
1 'polypeptide(L)'
;NCVNNVQLKNNGQDLMDCLIEKKNDPLMKLHLKCRASVEHQQLISLKDYHFTFKFKKACKNHVSRFCPGAKVKSEVVRCLSEVIRNDTLLEQKQHVPKECHQQLRAQLLQQRENIDLNPRMKLDCAADIRQYCPKVSHGNAKVLECLTANKRVLTETCRRRIFVVEKQELTDSYTDYTLINTCRAMLAKFCPNMSSNEQPLTCLKKFKYADDFDYNCRAVVVSRMIEQTSDYRFNPNLHRECRHDISSLCAPAMANQHDDRELEGKVIQCLKVHFRAGKLTSSCEREVVTVLREAALNYKLNPLLKALCSTEIKQLCENLSDNIGKGEVEECLKQALYNGQISNTLCKQEIIELFNEAKADIHADPLLYRACSRDIENYCSHIQKGAGRQLECIIDVLHDKDSQTKLQWSCEKMLKERIEMYKIKPPKRLENFQELYGQVYHSPSKKYFIVVLMTFIGMIFISGMFCGRVMRRSNIGKNK
;
A
#
# COMPACT_ATOMS: atom_id res chain seq x y z
N ASN A 1 -34.21 16.86 -16.21
CA ASN A 1 -33.73 15.67 -15.46
C ASN A 1 -33.85 15.83 -13.94
N CYS A 2 -33.10 16.72 -13.28
CA CYS A 2 -33.24 16.85 -11.81
C CYS A 2 -34.62 17.30 -11.36
N VAL A 3 -35.24 18.27 -12.04
CA VAL A 3 -36.61 18.75 -11.74
C VAL A 3 -37.67 17.64 -11.83
N ASN A 4 -37.48 16.68 -12.75
CA ASN A 4 -38.45 15.59 -12.99
C ASN A 4 -38.33 14.44 -11.96
N ASN A 5 -37.24 14.38 -11.20
CA ASN A 5 -36.96 13.33 -10.20
C ASN A 5 -37.25 13.75 -8.75
N VAL A 6 -37.70 14.99 -8.52
CA VAL A 6 -38.00 15.49 -7.18
C VAL A 6 -39.45 15.14 -6.82
N GLN A 7 -39.65 14.28 -5.81
CA GLN A 7 -40.98 14.03 -5.25
C GLN A 7 -41.44 15.27 -4.46
N LEU A 8 -42.71 15.64 -4.67
CA LEU A 8 -43.44 16.87 -4.31
C LEU A 8 -43.37 17.38 -2.84
N LYS A 9 -42.58 16.79 -1.93
CA LYS A 9 -42.57 17.17 -0.50
C LYS A 9 -41.36 18.01 -0.06
N ASN A 10 -40.26 18.10 -0.82
CA ASN A 10 -39.05 18.81 -0.35
C ASN A 10 -38.20 19.44 -1.48
N ASN A 11 -38.84 20.28 -2.28
CA ASN A 11 -38.37 20.73 -3.60
C ASN A 11 -36.95 21.34 -3.66
N GLY A 12 -36.48 22.04 -2.61
CA GLY A 12 -35.18 22.71 -2.62
C GLY A 12 -33.99 21.79 -2.34
N GLN A 13 -34.10 20.91 -1.35
CA GLN A 13 -32.99 20.07 -0.90
C GLN A 13 -32.77 18.88 -1.84
N ASP A 14 -33.85 18.26 -2.32
CA ASP A 14 -33.78 17.14 -3.26
C ASP A 14 -33.26 17.57 -4.65
N LEU A 15 -33.62 18.79 -5.07
CA LEU A 15 -33.06 19.39 -6.28
C LEU A 15 -31.57 19.66 -6.14
N MET A 16 -31.14 20.24 -5.02
CA MET A 16 -29.72 20.49 -4.75
C MET A 16 -28.90 19.20 -4.64
N ASP A 17 -29.44 18.16 -3.99
CA ASP A 17 -28.81 16.84 -3.93
C ASP A 17 -28.57 16.27 -5.34
N CYS A 18 -29.57 16.36 -6.22
CA CYS A 18 -29.45 15.91 -7.62
C CYS A 18 -28.43 16.75 -8.39
N LEU A 19 -28.43 18.07 -8.23
CA LEU A 19 -27.47 18.95 -8.90
C LEU A 19 -26.03 18.66 -8.43
N ILE A 20 -25.82 18.38 -7.14
CA ILE A 20 -24.52 17.99 -6.59
C ILE A 20 -24.08 16.64 -7.17
N GLU A 21 -24.98 15.67 -7.30
CA GLU A 21 -24.67 14.37 -7.91
C GLU A 21 -24.24 14.52 -9.38
N LYS A 22 -24.91 15.42 -10.12
CA LYS A 22 -24.74 15.61 -11.57
C LYS A 22 -23.69 16.65 -11.95
N LYS A 23 -23.13 17.41 -11.00
CA LYS A 23 -22.19 18.52 -11.30
C LYS A 23 -20.92 18.10 -12.06
N ASN A 24 -20.53 16.83 -11.95
CA ASN A 24 -19.35 16.28 -12.62
C ASN A 24 -19.66 15.54 -13.92
N ASP A 25 -20.93 15.51 -14.34
CA ASP A 25 -21.30 14.92 -15.62
C ASP A 25 -20.70 15.71 -16.80
N PRO A 26 -20.37 15.06 -17.94
CA PRO A 26 -19.71 15.72 -19.07
C PRO A 26 -20.44 16.98 -19.53
N LEU A 27 -21.77 16.95 -19.57
CA LEU A 27 -22.60 18.10 -19.96
C LEU A 27 -22.53 19.25 -18.93
N MET A 28 -22.53 18.96 -17.63
CA MET A 28 -22.40 19.99 -16.60
C MET A 28 -21.02 20.63 -16.56
N LYS A 29 -19.97 19.88 -16.91
CA LYS A 29 -18.60 20.40 -17.02
C LYS A 29 -18.46 21.46 -18.11
N LEU A 30 -19.30 21.43 -19.16
CA LEU A 30 -19.36 22.48 -20.18
C LEU A 30 -19.99 23.78 -19.66
N HIS A 31 -20.83 23.71 -18.62
CA HIS A 31 -21.52 24.86 -18.02
C HIS A 31 -20.85 25.33 -16.73
N LEU A 32 -19.65 25.91 -16.86
CA LEU A 32 -18.81 26.33 -15.73
C LEU A 32 -19.51 27.25 -14.73
N LYS A 33 -20.36 28.18 -15.18
CA LYS A 33 -21.12 29.08 -14.29
C LYS A 33 -22.13 28.32 -13.42
N CYS A 34 -22.87 27.39 -14.02
CA CYS A 34 -23.84 26.56 -13.29
C CYS A 34 -23.14 25.66 -12.28
N ARG A 35 -22.05 25.00 -12.72
CA ARG A 35 -21.20 24.20 -11.85
C ARG A 35 -20.65 25.01 -10.67
N ALA A 36 -20.11 26.20 -10.93
CA ALA A 36 -19.58 27.08 -9.88
C ALA A 36 -20.67 27.49 -8.87
N SER A 37 -21.89 27.77 -9.32
CA SER A 37 -23.02 28.06 -8.44
C SER A 37 -23.42 26.85 -7.57
N VAL A 38 -23.42 25.65 -8.15
CA VAL A 38 -23.69 24.41 -7.39
C VAL A 38 -22.58 24.16 -6.36
N GLU A 39 -21.31 24.32 -6.72
CA GLU A 39 -20.17 24.19 -5.81
C GLU A 39 -20.22 25.25 -4.69
N HIS A 40 -20.57 26.49 -5.02
CA HIS A 40 -20.76 27.57 -4.03
C HIS A 40 -21.88 27.24 -3.05
N GLN A 41 -23.04 26.80 -3.55
CA GLN A 41 -24.16 26.41 -2.70
C GLN A 41 -23.82 25.19 -1.85
N GLN A 42 -23.06 24.24 -2.38
CA GLN A 42 -22.56 23.09 -1.62
C GLN A 42 -21.63 23.52 -0.48
N LEU A 43 -20.73 24.48 -0.72
CA LEU A 43 -19.87 25.04 0.34
C LEU A 43 -20.67 25.72 1.45
N ILE A 44 -21.71 26.49 1.10
CA ILE A 44 -22.61 27.10 2.08
C ILE A 44 -23.34 26.02 2.88
N SER A 45 -23.92 25.03 2.20
CA SER A 45 -24.67 23.95 2.86
C SER A 45 -23.80 23.04 3.73
N LEU A 46 -22.49 22.93 3.47
CA LEU A 46 -21.58 22.17 4.32
C LEU A 46 -21.07 22.95 5.54
N LYS A 47 -21.12 24.29 5.50
CA LYS A 47 -20.93 25.13 6.69
C LYS A 47 -22.13 25.04 7.64
N ASP A 48 -23.28 24.56 7.17
CA ASP A 48 -24.38 24.17 8.04
C ASP A 48 -23.94 22.98 8.90
N TYR A 49 -24.10 23.14 10.21
CA TYR A 49 -23.80 22.14 11.22
C TYR A 49 -24.79 20.96 11.20
N HIS A 50 -25.85 21.06 10.39
CA HIS A 50 -26.89 20.05 10.27
C HIS A 50 -26.70 19.08 9.10
N PHE A 51 -26.93 17.80 9.39
CA PHE A 51 -27.10 16.77 8.36
C PHE A 51 -28.37 16.97 7.53
N THR A 52 -28.35 16.47 6.29
CA THR A 52 -29.53 16.41 5.42
C THR A 52 -30.64 15.61 6.08
N PHE A 53 -31.90 15.88 5.72
CA PHE A 53 -33.04 15.13 6.24
C PHE A 53 -32.90 13.63 5.97
N LYS A 54 -32.43 13.25 4.78
CA LYS A 54 -32.17 11.85 4.40
C LYS A 54 -31.17 11.17 5.34
N PHE A 55 -30.04 11.84 5.62
CA PHE A 55 -29.05 11.32 6.56
C PHE A 55 -29.63 11.20 7.97
N LYS A 56 -30.32 12.24 8.48
CA LYS A 56 -30.96 12.20 9.81
C LYS A 56 -31.95 11.04 9.90
N LYS A 57 -32.81 10.88 8.89
CA LYS A 57 -33.80 9.78 8.84
C LYS A 57 -33.14 8.41 8.87
N ALA A 58 -32.07 8.21 8.10
CA ALA A 58 -31.39 6.91 8.00
C ALA A 58 -30.49 6.60 9.20
N CYS A 59 -29.81 7.60 9.76
CA CYS A 59 -28.70 7.39 10.69
C CYS A 59 -28.96 7.79 12.15
N LYS A 60 -30.02 8.58 12.46
CA LYS A 60 -30.24 9.18 13.80
C LYS A 60 -30.09 8.18 14.95
N ASN A 61 -30.76 7.03 14.87
CA ASN A 61 -30.73 6.02 15.94
C ASN A 61 -29.33 5.42 16.14
N HIS A 62 -28.59 5.21 15.04
CA HIS A 62 -27.23 4.66 15.09
C HIS A 62 -26.22 5.68 15.61
N VAL A 63 -26.39 6.96 15.29
CA VAL A 63 -25.57 8.04 15.86
C VAL A 63 -25.75 8.11 17.37
N SER A 64 -26.99 8.14 17.86
CA SER A 64 -27.25 8.18 19.30
C SER A 64 -26.70 6.97 20.04
N ARG A 65 -26.72 5.79 19.41
CA ARG A 65 -26.26 4.54 20.03
C ARG A 65 -24.74 4.38 20.03
N PHE A 66 -24.07 4.66 18.91
CA PHE A 66 -22.67 4.32 18.71
C PHE A 66 -21.73 5.54 18.79
N CYS A 67 -22.26 6.75 18.61
CA CYS A 67 -21.49 7.99 18.54
C CYS A 67 -21.99 9.08 19.50
N PRO A 68 -22.29 8.78 20.79
CA PRO A 68 -22.91 9.75 21.70
C PRO A 68 -22.03 10.97 22.00
N GLY A 69 -20.70 10.85 21.86
CA GLY A 69 -19.75 11.94 22.11
C GLY A 69 -19.50 12.86 20.92
N ALA A 70 -20.05 12.57 19.74
CA ALA A 70 -19.80 13.34 18.53
C ALA A 70 -20.66 14.62 18.50
N LYS A 71 -20.02 15.79 18.57
CA LYS A 71 -20.71 17.09 18.66
C LYS A 71 -20.88 17.78 17.32
N VAL A 72 -20.02 17.45 16.35
CA VAL A 72 -20.01 18.07 15.02
C VAL A 72 -20.18 17.02 13.93
N LYS A 73 -20.66 17.47 12.76
CA LYS A 73 -20.90 16.65 11.57
C LYS A 73 -19.72 15.73 11.23
N SER A 74 -18.50 16.26 11.22
CA SER A 74 -17.29 15.50 10.88
C SER A 74 -16.99 14.37 11.88
N GLU A 75 -17.32 14.55 13.16
CA GLU A 75 -17.09 13.53 14.18
C GLU A 75 -18.10 12.39 14.05
N VAL A 76 -19.36 12.71 13.75
CA VAL A 76 -20.39 11.71 13.46
C VAL A 76 -20.01 10.88 12.23
N VAL A 77 -19.60 11.54 11.14
CA VAL A 77 -19.16 10.86 9.91
C VAL A 77 -17.96 9.95 10.19
N ARG A 78 -16.94 10.44 10.90
CA ARG A 78 -15.76 9.65 11.29
C ARG A 78 -16.15 8.45 12.14
N CYS A 79 -16.94 8.66 13.20
CA CYS A 79 -17.33 7.61 14.14
C CYS A 79 -18.17 6.51 13.46
N LEU A 80 -19.21 6.85 12.68
CA LEU A 80 -19.99 5.85 11.96
C LEU A 80 -19.15 5.09 10.93
N SER A 81 -18.22 5.78 10.26
CA SER A 81 -17.29 5.13 9.33
C SER A 81 -16.38 4.13 10.05
N GLU A 82 -15.89 4.48 11.24
CA GLU A 82 -15.09 3.59 12.07
C GLU A 82 -15.89 2.35 12.53
N VAL A 83 -17.16 2.52 12.91
CA VAL A 83 -18.05 1.40 13.27
C VAL A 83 -18.21 0.44 12.09
N ILE A 84 -18.62 0.94 10.92
CA ILE A 84 -18.81 0.11 9.73
C ILE A 84 -17.51 -0.60 9.34
N ARG A 85 -16.39 0.11 9.37
CA ARG A 85 -15.07 -0.46 9.08
C ARG A 85 -14.71 -1.60 10.04
N ASN A 86 -14.95 -1.41 11.34
CA ASN A 86 -14.69 -2.45 12.34
C ASN A 86 -15.59 -3.67 12.11
N ASP A 87 -16.87 -3.46 11.83
CA ASP A 87 -17.80 -4.55 11.52
C ASP A 87 -17.33 -5.34 10.29
N THR A 88 -16.87 -4.65 9.24
CA THR A 88 -16.33 -5.27 8.02
C THR A 88 -15.07 -6.08 8.31
N LEU A 89 -14.12 -5.54 9.07
CA LEU A 89 -12.83 -6.21 9.33
C LEU A 89 -12.95 -7.38 10.32
N LEU A 90 -13.93 -7.33 11.22
CA LEU A 90 -14.17 -8.38 12.23
C LEU A 90 -15.25 -9.38 11.79
N GLU A 91 -15.75 -9.28 10.56
CA GLU A 91 -16.87 -10.09 10.02
C GLU A 91 -18.10 -10.11 10.93
N GLN A 92 -18.33 -8.98 11.62
CA GLN A 92 -19.48 -8.84 12.49
C GLN A 92 -20.72 -8.48 11.66
N LYS A 93 -21.89 -8.78 12.23
CA LYS A 93 -23.15 -8.29 11.70
C LYS A 93 -23.08 -6.76 11.63
N GLN A 94 -23.35 -6.20 10.46
CA GLN A 94 -23.36 -4.75 10.24
C GLN A 94 -24.33 -4.07 11.21
N HIS A 95 -23.78 -3.27 12.13
CA HIS A 95 -24.54 -2.51 13.13
C HIS A 95 -25.22 -1.28 12.53
N VAL A 96 -24.69 -0.79 11.40
CA VAL A 96 -25.24 0.33 10.63
C VAL A 96 -25.93 -0.22 9.37
N PRO A 97 -27.21 0.08 9.15
CA PRO A 97 -27.98 -0.45 8.02
C PRO A 97 -27.51 0.15 6.69
N LYS A 98 -27.80 -0.57 5.60
CA LYS A 98 -27.36 -0.21 4.24
C LYS A 98 -27.78 1.21 3.84
N GLU A 99 -28.98 1.65 4.23
CA GLU A 99 -29.48 2.99 3.92
C GLU A 99 -28.63 4.08 4.60
N CYS A 100 -28.28 3.88 5.88
CA CYS A 100 -27.40 4.82 6.58
C CYS A 100 -25.97 4.78 6.01
N HIS A 101 -25.46 3.59 5.70
CA HIS A 101 -24.15 3.42 5.07
C HIS A 101 -24.07 4.15 3.72
N GLN A 102 -25.13 4.07 2.89
CA GLN A 102 -25.17 4.78 1.61
C GLN A 102 -25.16 6.31 1.80
N GLN A 103 -25.92 6.82 2.78
CA GLN A 103 -25.90 8.25 3.11
C GLN A 103 -24.51 8.68 3.64
N LEU A 104 -23.86 7.84 4.44
CA LEU A 104 -22.50 8.09 4.92
C LEU A 104 -21.47 8.11 3.79
N ARG A 105 -21.53 7.15 2.87
CA ARG A 105 -20.69 7.11 1.66
C ARG A 105 -20.83 8.38 0.84
N ALA A 106 -22.07 8.84 0.62
CA ALA A 106 -22.32 10.09 -0.11
C ALA A 106 -21.68 11.30 0.60
N GLN A 107 -21.76 11.39 1.93
CA GLN A 107 -21.10 12.46 2.68
C GLN A 107 -19.57 12.38 2.61
N LEU A 108 -18.99 11.18 2.73
CA LEU A 108 -17.55 10.98 2.61
C LEU A 108 -17.06 11.35 1.21
N LEU A 109 -17.72 10.87 0.16
CA LEU A 109 -17.35 11.14 -1.23
C LEU A 109 -17.35 12.66 -1.53
N GLN A 110 -18.32 13.40 -1.02
CA GLN A 110 -18.34 14.86 -1.11
C GLN A 110 -17.14 15.51 -0.39
N GLN A 111 -16.78 15.03 0.81
CA GLN A 111 -15.61 15.53 1.54
C GLN A 111 -14.29 15.20 0.82
N ARG A 112 -14.23 14.11 0.06
CA ARG A 112 -13.05 13.71 -0.73
C ARG A 112 -12.91 14.49 -2.03
N GLU A 113 -14.02 14.92 -2.61
CA GLU A 113 -13.99 15.65 -3.86
C GLU A 113 -13.25 16.99 -3.78
N ASN A 114 -13.36 17.72 -2.67
CA ASN A 114 -12.71 19.01 -2.53
C ASN A 114 -12.34 19.25 -1.06
N ILE A 115 -11.08 19.64 -0.83
CA ILE A 115 -10.55 19.92 0.51
C ILE A 115 -11.34 21.00 1.27
N ASP A 116 -11.96 21.94 0.55
CA ASP A 116 -12.81 22.99 1.12
C ASP A 116 -14.11 22.45 1.72
N LEU A 117 -14.53 21.26 1.30
CA LEU A 117 -15.70 20.53 1.83
C LEU A 117 -15.35 19.75 3.10
N ASN A 118 -14.08 19.76 3.54
CA ASN A 118 -13.62 19.20 4.80
C ASN A 118 -12.81 20.25 5.61
N PRO A 119 -13.49 21.16 6.34
CA PRO A 119 -12.84 22.29 7.01
C PRO A 119 -11.76 21.88 8.02
N ARG A 120 -11.98 20.77 8.76
CA ARG A 120 -11.02 20.26 9.73
C ARG A 120 -9.75 19.77 9.05
N MET A 121 -9.89 19.02 7.95
CA MET A 121 -8.73 18.57 7.18
C MET A 121 -8.01 19.72 6.50
N LYS A 122 -8.73 20.69 5.94
CA LYS A 122 -8.14 21.90 5.35
C LYS A 122 -7.33 22.69 6.38
N LEU A 123 -7.85 22.84 7.60
CA LEU A 123 -7.15 23.51 8.69
C LEU A 123 -5.87 22.78 9.09
N ASP A 124 -5.99 21.48 9.38
CA ASP A 124 -4.89 20.65 9.87
C ASP A 124 -3.76 20.47 8.83
N CYS A 125 -4.08 20.57 7.53
CA CYS A 125 -3.14 20.48 6.42
C CYS A 125 -2.79 21.84 5.78
N ALA A 126 -3.20 22.96 6.35
CA ALA A 126 -3.10 24.26 5.68
C ALA A 126 -1.64 24.65 5.34
N ALA A 127 -0.69 24.36 6.23
CA ALA A 127 0.73 24.64 5.99
C ALA A 127 1.29 23.76 4.87
N ASP A 128 0.98 22.46 4.92
CA ASP A 128 1.41 21.48 3.93
C ASP A 128 0.85 21.76 2.53
N ILE A 129 -0.42 22.18 2.43
CA ILE A 129 -1.04 22.56 1.15
C ILE A 129 -0.30 23.74 0.53
N ARG A 130 0.02 24.78 1.33
CA ARG A 130 0.77 25.95 0.85
C ARG A 130 2.18 25.60 0.41
N GLN A 131 2.83 24.67 1.10
CA GLN A 131 4.22 24.32 0.85
C GLN A 131 4.37 23.34 -0.33
N TYR A 132 3.59 22.27 -0.35
CA TYR A 132 3.77 21.15 -1.28
C TYR A 132 2.73 21.13 -2.42
N CYS A 133 1.57 21.77 -2.25
CA CYS A 133 0.48 21.77 -3.23
C CYS A 133 -0.01 23.18 -3.66
N PRO A 134 0.83 24.23 -3.78
CA PRO A 134 0.37 25.62 -3.93
C PRO A 134 -0.38 25.91 -5.24
N LYS A 135 -0.12 25.14 -6.31
CA LYS A 135 -0.73 25.32 -7.64
C LYS A 135 -1.81 24.29 -7.95
N VAL A 136 -2.19 23.47 -6.98
CA VAL A 136 -3.17 22.40 -7.17
C VAL A 136 -4.58 22.95 -6.99
N SER A 137 -5.44 22.75 -7.98
CA SER A 137 -6.86 23.12 -7.85
C SER A 137 -7.54 22.29 -6.77
N HIS A 138 -8.38 22.92 -5.95
CA HIS A 138 -8.97 22.28 -4.76
C HIS A 138 -9.96 21.15 -5.05
N GLY A 139 -10.66 21.20 -6.20
CA GLY A 139 -11.65 20.20 -6.60
C GLY A 139 -11.08 18.96 -7.30
N ASN A 140 -11.96 17.96 -7.49
CA ASN A 140 -11.66 16.64 -8.06
C ASN A 140 -10.59 15.85 -7.29
N ALA A 141 -10.60 15.95 -5.97
CA ALA A 141 -9.68 15.30 -5.03
C ALA A 141 -8.19 15.63 -5.21
N LYS A 142 -7.83 16.55 -6.12
CA LYS A 142 -6.41 16.75 -6.49
C LYS A 142 -5.53 17.20 -5.33
N VAL A 143 -6.04 18.00 -4.39
CA VAL A 143 -5.29 18.37 -3.19
C VAL A 143 -5.03 17.15 -2.30
N LEU A 144 -6.00 16.25 -2.15
CA LEU A 144 -5.80 15.01 -1.40
C LEU A 144 -4.78 14.12 -2.09
N GLU A 145 -4.88 13.90 -3.40
CA GLU A 145 -3.87 13.13 -4.16
C GLU A 145 -2.47 13.73 -4.03
N CYS A 146 -2.35 15.07 -4.08
CA CYS A 146 -1.08 15.76 -3.91
C CYS A 146 -0.50 15.55 -2.50
N LEU A 147 -1.33 15.65 -1.46
CA LEU A 147 -0.90 15.39 -0.08
C LEU A 147 -0.48 13.92 0.10
N THR A 148 -1.26 12.96 -0.42
CA THR A 148 -0.92 11.53 -0.40
C THR A 148 0.41 11.26 -1.10
N ALA A 149 0.66 11.87 -2.26
CA ALA A 149 1.94 11.75 -2.98
C ALA A 149 3.14 12.31 -2.19
N ASN A 150 2.91 13.30 -1.31
CA ASN A 150 3.95 13.96 -0.51
C ASN A 150 3.94 13.52 0.97
N LYS A 151 3.23 12.45 1.32
CA LYS A 151 2.94 12.02 2.70
C LYS A 151 4.16 11.93 3.65
N ARG A 152 5.33 11.57 3.11
CA ARG A 152 6.58 11.45 3.87
C ARG A 152 7.07 12.79 4.44
N VAL A 153 6.88 13.88 3.71
CA VAL A 153 7.39 15.21 4.08
C VAL A 153 6.35 16.11 4.76
N LEU A 154 5.11 15.63 4.90
CA LEU A 154 4.04 16.40 5.55
C LEU A 154 4.29 16.59 7.04
N THR A 155 3.66 17.62 7.60
CA THR A 155 3.55 17.75 9.06
C THR A 155 2.84 16.53 9.65
N GLU A 156 3.16 16.24 10.91
CA GLU A 156 2.61 15.10 11.62
C GLU A 156 1.07 15.15 11.71
N THR A 157 0.51 16.33 11.96
CA THR A 157 -0.94 16.54 12.03
C THR A 157 -1.62 16.21 10.70
N CYS A 158 -1.09 16.71 9.58
CA CYS A 158 -1.66 16.43 8.27
C CYS A 158 -1.47 14.97 7.85
N ARG A 159 -0.30 14.39 8.13
CA ARG A 159 0.00 12.97 7.85
C ARG A 159 -1.02 12.03 8.52
N ARG A 160 -1.38 12.30 9.78
CA ARG A 160 -2.42 11.54 10.51
C ARG A 160 -3.78 11.66 9.85
N ARG A 161 -4.14 12.84 9.34
CA ARG A 161 -5.40 13.03 8.60
C ARG A 161 -5.42 12.22 7.33
N ILE A 162 -4.35 12.28 6.53
CA ILE A 162 -4.19 11.50 5.30
C ILE A 162 -4.27 10.00 5.60
N PHE A 163 -3.61 9.53 6.66
CA PHE A 163 -3.69 8.13 7.08
C PHE A 163 -5.13 7.67 7.34
N VAL A 164 -5.96 8.48 8.01
CA VAL A 164 -7.38 8.17 8.22
C VAL A 164 -8.15 8.15 6.91
N VAL A 165 -7.82 9.03 5.95
CA VAL A 165 -8.43 9.04 4.61
C VAL A 165 -8.16 7.73 3.89
N GLU A 166 -6.89 7.35 3.75
CA GLU A 166 -6.51 6.11 3.04
C GLU A 166 -7.09 4.89 3.72
N LYS A 167 -7.07 4.84 5.07
CA LYS A 167 -7.68 3.74 5.83
C LYS A 167 -9.17 3.57 5.51
N GLN A 168 -9.90 4.67 5.35
CA GLN A 168 -11.31 4.64 5.00
C GLN A 168 -11.52 4.24 3.53
N GLU A 169 -10.80 4.88 2.61
CA GLU A 169 -10.92 4.65 1.16
C GLU A 169 -10.48 3.24 0.75
N LEU A 170 -9.41 2.71 1.34
CA LEU A 170 -8.91 1.37 1.04
C LEU A 170 -9.70 0.26 1.74
N THR A 171 -10.49 0.58 2.77
CA THR A 171 -11.46 -0.37 3.35
C THR A 171 -12.81 -0.32 2.61
N ASP A 172 -13.30 0.87 2.27
CA ASP A 172 -14.55 1.10 1.56
C ASP A 172 -14.30 1.94 0.30
N SER A 173 -13.90 1.27 -0.78
CA SER A 173 -13.47 1.93 -2.03
C SER A 173 -14.58 2.67 -2.78
N TYR A 174 -15.84 2.56 -2.34
CA TYR A 174 -16.92 3.46 -2.76
C TYR A 174 -16.71 4.91 -2.31
N THR A 175 -15.86 5.15 -1.32
CA THR A 175 -15.59 6.48 -0.78
C THR A 175 -14.38 7.17 -1.42
N ASP A 176 -13.60 6.43 -2.22
CA ASP A 176 -12.47 6.97 -2.99
C ASP A 176 -12.99 7.72 -4.23
N TYR A 177 -13.02 9.05 -4.12
CA TYR A 177 -13.52 9.91 -5.19
C TYR A 177 -12.76 9.72 -6.50
N THR A 178 -11.43 9.65 -6.43
CA THR A 178 -10.57 9.54 -7.62
C THR A 178 -10.79 8.20 -8.32
N LEU A 179 -10.87 7.10 -7.57
CA LEU A 179 -11.16 5.77 -8.11
C LEU A 179 -12.54 5.74 -8.77
N ILE A 180 -13.60 6.10 -8.04
CA ILE A 180 -14.98 5.99 -8.56
C ILE A 180 -15.20 6.88 -9.78
N ASN A 181 -14.65 8.10 -9.77
CA ASN A 181 -14.86 9.03 -10.86
C ASN A 181 -13.99 8.71 -12.09
N THR A 182 -12.72 8.35 -11.90
CA THR A 182 -11.81 8.00 -13.01
C THR A 182 -12.18 6.66 -13.63
N CYS A 183 -12.55 5.67 -12.80
CA CYS A 183 -12.85 4.32 -13.26
C CYS A 183 -14.33 4.06 -13.60
N ARG A 184 -15.19 5.09 -13.67
CA ARG A 184 -16.65 4.92 -13.87
C ARG A 184 -16.99 4.03 -15.06
N ALA A 185 -16.34 4.24 -16.21
CA ALA A 185 -16.57 3.45 -17.42
C ALA A 185 -16.08 2.00 -17.25
N MET A 186 -14.94 1.79 -16.60
CA MET A 186 -14.39 0.46 -16.34
C MET A 186 -15.24 -0.33 -15.34
N LEU A 187 -15.76 0.34 -14.31
CA LEU A 187 -16.70 -0.26 -13.36
C LEU A 187 -17.98 -0.71 -14.06
N ALA A 188 -18.55 0.12 -14.93
CA ALA A 188 -19.74 -0.25 -15.69
C ALA A 188 -19.50 -1.45 -16.63
N LYS A 189 -18.32 -1.51 -17.24
CA LYS A 189 -17.95 -2.55 -18.21
C LYS A 189 -17.55 -3.88 -17.58
N PHE A 190 -16.65 -3.85 -16.60
CA PHE A 190 -16.03 -5.05 -16.03
C PHE A 190 -16.66 -5.49 -14.70
N CYS A 191 -17.39 -4.59 -14.04
CA CYS A 191 -17.96 -4.83 -12.70
C CYS A 191 -19.48 -4.58 -12.63
N PRO A 192 -20.32 -5.01 -13.61
CA PRO A 192 -21.76 -4.70 -13.61
C PRO A 192 -22.54 -5.43 -12.50
N ASN A 193 -22.10 -6.64 -12.11
CA ASN A 193 -22.80 -7.53 -11.17
C ASN A 193 -21.96 -7.81 -9.92
N MET A 194 -21.37 -6.78 -9.33
CA MET A 194 -20.63 -6.95 -8.07
C MET A 194 -21.56 -7.48 -6.98
N SER A 195 -21.10 -8.48 -6.23
CA SER A 195 -21.82 -8.96 -5.05
C SER A 195 -21.96 -7.83 -4.03
N SER A 196 -22.96 -7.90 -3.15
CA SER A 196 -23.23 -6.82 -2.18
C SER A 196 -22.08 -6.47 -1.22
N ASN A 197 -21.07 -7.34 -1.12
CA ASN A 197 -19.88 -7.14 -0.29
C ASN A 197 -18.61 -6.87 -1.10
N GLU A 198 -18.64 -6.97 -2.44
CA GLU A 198 -17.47 -6.72 -3.28
C GLU A 198 -17.23 -5.21 -3.47
N GLN A 199 -15.96 -4.83 -3.32
CA GLN A 199 -15.51 -3.45 -3.38
C GLN A 199 -15.05 -3.09 -4.81
N PRO A 200 -15.33 -1.87 -5.31
CA PRO A 200 -14.87 -1.37 -6.61
C PRO A 200 -13.39 -1.64 -6.89
N LEU A 201 -12.50 -1.33 -5.93
CA LEU A 201 -11.07 -1.58 -6.08
C LEU A 201 -10.78 -3.08 -6.25
N THR A 202 -11.40 -3.93 -5.42
CA THR A 202 -11.24 -5.40 -5.48
C THR A 202 -11.67 -5.96 -6.82
N CYS A 203 -12.77 -5.48 -7.39
CA CYS A 203 -13.20 -5.90 -8.73
C CYS A 203 -12.23 -5.43 -9.81
N LEU A 204 -11.90 -4.13 -9.85
CA LEU A 204 -11.03 -3.54 -10.88
C LEU A 204 -9.62 -4.17 -10.90
N LYS A 205 -9.10 -4.60 -9.74
CA LYS A 205 -7.80 -5.30 -9.64
C LYS A 205 -7.72 -6.55 -10.51
N LYS A 206 -8.84 -7.23 -10.76
CA LYS A 206 -8.91 -8.47 -11.57
C LYS A 206 -8.72 -8.19 -13.06
N PHE A 207 -9.16 -7.01 -13.52
CA PHE A 207 -9.20 -6.63 -14.94
C PHE A 207 -8.15 -5.60 -15.33
N LYS A 208 -7.36 -5.10 -14.38
CA LYS A 208 -6.36 -4.03 -14.57
C LYS A 208 -5.34 -4.26 -15.68
N TYR A 209 -5.19 -5.50 -16.18
CA TYR A 209 -4.28 -5.87 -17.26
C TYR A 209 -4.98 -6.19 -18.59
N ALA A 210 -6.31 -6.11 -18.68
CA ALA A 210 -7.02 -6.30 -19.94
C ALA A 210 -6.65 -5.20 -20.94
N ASP A 211 -6.61 -5.54 -22.23
CA ASP A 211 -6.16 -4.64 -23.31
C ASP A 211 -7.07 -3.42 -23.46
N ASP A 212 -8.36 -3.63 -23.22
CA ASP A 212 -9.44 -2.63 -23.31
C ASP A 212 -9.73 -1.93 -21.97
N PHE A 213 -8.80 -2.03 -21.00
CA PHE A 213 -8.88 -1.36 -19.71
C PHE A 213 -8.18 0.01 -19.72
N ASP A 214 -8.93 1.07 -19.41
CA ASP A 214 -8.52 2.47 -19.48
C ASP A 214 -7.21 2.75 -18.73
N TYR A 215 -6.31 3.51 -19.37
CA TYR A 215 -4.98 3.82 -18.84
C TYR A 215 -5.03 4.65 -17.55
N ASN A 216 -5.89 5.65 -17.46
CA ASN A 216 -5.97 6.51 -16.27
C ASN A 216 -6.57 5.74 -15.09
N CYS A 217 -7.61 4.94 -15.32
CA CYS A 217 -8.15 4.06 -14.32
C CYS A 217 -7.10 3.04 -13.85
N ARG A 218 -6.30 2.48 -14.77
CA ARG A 218 -5.21 1.56 -14.44
C ARG A 218 -4.18 2.22 -13.52
N ALA A 219 -3.79 3.46 -13.82
CA ALA A 219 -2.87 4.21 -12.99
C ALA A 219 -3.41 4.40 -11.56
N VAL A 220 -4.70 4.73 -11.41
CA VAL A 220 -5.35 4.85 -10.09
C VAL A 220 -5.39 3.51 -9.35
N VAL A 221 -5.84 2.44 -10.02
CA VAL A 221 -5.89 1.09 -9.41
C VAL A 221 -4.51 0.66 -8.92
N VAL A 222 -3.48 0.83 -9.75
CA VAL A 222 -2.09 0.50 -9.39
C VAL A 222 -1.60 1.40 -8.25
N SER A 223 -1.93 2.71 -8.24
CA SER A 223 -1.58 3.61 -7.12
C SER A 223 -2.17 3.11 -5.80
N ARG A 224 -3.46 2.77 -5.78
CA ARG A 224 -4.11 2.21 -4.58
C ARG A 224 -3.50 0.90 -4.16
N MET A 225 -3.15 0.03 -5.10
CA MET A 225 -2.43 -1.20 -4.77
C MET A 225 -1.06 -0.93 -4.14
N ILE A 226 -0.33 0.11 -4.58
CA ILE A 226 0.95 0.52 -3.95
C ILE A 226 0.70 1.05 -2.54
N GLU A 227 -0.35 1.86 -2.33
CA GLU A 227 -0.74 2.33 -1.01
C GLU A 227 -1.07 1.13 -0.08
N GLN A 228 -1.74 0.08 -0.58
CA GLN A 228 -2.00 -1.13 0.21
C GLN A 228 -0.74 -1.85 0.71
N THR A 229 0.44 -1.60 0.13
CA THR A 229 1.71 -2.23 0.57
C THR A 229 2.47 -1.40 1.61
N SER A 230 2.05 -0.16 1.89
CA SER A 230 2.68 0.67 2.92
C SER A 230 2.23 0.32 4.34
N ASP A 231 1.04 -0.25 4.51
CA ASP A 231 0.52 -0.65 5.82
C ASP A 231 -0.46 -1.81 5.72
N TYR A 232 -0.34 -2.80 6.59
CA TYR A 232 -1.24 -3.96 6.60
C TYR A 232 -2.71 -3.57 6.84
N ARG A 233 -2.98 -2.44 7.51
CA ARG A 233 -4.34 -1.92 7.76
C ARG A 233 -5.00 -1.34 6.51
N PHE A 234 -4.24 -1.12 5.45
CA PHE A 234 -4.75 -0.66 4.15
C PHE A 234 -5.17 -1.81 3.24
N ASN A 235 -4.86 -3.05 3.61
CA ASN A 235 -5.34 -4.24 2.92
C ASN A 235 -6.33 -5.00 3.84
N PRO A 236 -7.66 -4.81 3.67
CA PRO A 236 -8.67 -5.41 4.55
C PRO A 236 -8.59 -6.93 4.65
N ASN A 237 -8.33 -7.61 3.53
CA ASN A 237 -8.21 -9.07 3.52
C ASN A 237 -6.97 -9.52 4.30
N LEU A 238 -5.81 -8.93 4.03
CA LEU A 238 -4.58 -9.24 4.76
C LEU A 238 -4.75 -8.95 6.26
N HIS A 239 -5.34 -7.80 6.62
CA HIS A 239 -5.59 -7.43 8.01
C HIS A 239 -6.45 -8.47 8.74
N ARG A 240 -7.50 -8.96 8.08
CA ARG A 240 -8.45 -9.91 8.64
C ARG A 240 -7.85 -11.31 8.74
N GLU A 241 -7.39 -11.86 7.62
CA GLU A 241 -6.91 -13.26 7.54
C GLU A 241 -5.61 -13.48 8.32
N CYS A 242 -4.78 -12.44 8.47
CA CYS A 242 -3.54 -12.48 9.24
C CYS A 242 -3.67 -11.91 10.66
N ARG A 243 -4.87 -11.60 11.16
CA ARG A 243 -5.05 -10.94 12.47
C ARG A 243 -4.33 -11.69 13.60
N HIS A 244 -4.50 -13.01 13.65
CA HIS A 244 -3.87 -13.85 14.67
C HIS A 244 -2.34 -13.82 14.53
N ASP A 245 -1.82 -14.14 13.34
CA ASP A 245 -0.38 -14.20 13.06
C ASP A 245 0.32 -12.86 13.30
N ILE A 246 -0.32 -11.75 12.96
CA ILE A 246 0.22 -10.41 13.24
C ILE A 246 0.36 -10.20 14.74
N SER A 247 -0.67 -10.56 15.53
CA SER A 247 -0.66 -10.38 16.98
C SER A 247 0.32 -11.32 17.71
N SER A 248 0.52 -12.55 17.22
CA SER A 248 1.35 -13.56 17.88
C SER A 248 2.80 -13.57 17.39
N LEU A 249 3.03 -13.37 16.09
CA LEU A 249 4.34 -13.50 15.45
C LEU A 249 5.01 -12.16 15.12
N CYS A 250 4.22 -11.09 14.97
CA CYS A 250 4.68 -9.78 14.53
C CYS A 250 4.46 -8.64 15.54
N ALA A 251 4.15 -8.96 16.80
CA ALA A 251 4.03 -7.97 17.86
C ALA A 251 5.23 -6.98 17.95
N PRO A 252 6.50 -7.41 17.81
CA PRO A 252 7.64 -6.48 17.83
C PRO A 252 7.63 -5.48 16.67
N ALA A 253 7.16 -5.88 15.49
CA ALA A 253 7.01 -4.98 14.33
C ALA A 253 5.94 -3.90 14.57
N MET A 254 5.11 -4.10 15.59
CA MET A 254 4.09 -3.17 16.03
C MET A 254 4.51 -2.39 17.29
N ALA A 255 5.67 -2.60 17.90
CA ALA A 255 5.99 -2.05 19.24
C ALA A 255 5.91 -0.50 19.39
N ASN A 256 5.76 0.26 18.30
CA ASN A 256 5.48 1.70 18.28
C ASN A 256 4.10 2.00 17.64
N GLN A 257 3.04 1.29 18.07
CA GLN A 257 1.67 1.46 17.54
C GLN A 257 1.14 2.86 17.86
N HIS A 258 1.20 3.76 16.88
CA HIS A 258 0.24 4.84 16.82
C HIS A 258 -0.81 4.48 15.75
N ASP A 259 -2.07 4.44 16.17
CA ASP A 259 -3.20 4.03 15.31
C ASP A 259 -3.44 4.98 14.14
N ASP A 260 -2.82 6.15 14.16
CA ASP A 260 -2.90 7.22 13.18
C ASP A 260 -1.62 7.40 12.33
N ARG A 261 -0.65 6.47 12.44
CA ARG A 261 0.60 6.46 11.65
C ARG A 261 0.79 5.17 10.91
N GLU A 262 1.37 5.22 9.71
CA GLU A 262 1.80 4.03 8.99
C GLU A 262 2.93 3.28 9.70
N LEU A 263 2.96 1.97 9.51
CA LEU A 263 4.05 1.10 9.97
C LEU A 263 5.11 0.86 8.89
N GLU A 264 5.07 1.61 7.77
CA GLU A 264 6.09 1.59 6.71
C GLU A 264 6.40 0.18 6.18
N GLY A 265 5.37 -0.67 6.05
CA GLY A 265 5.50 -2.04 5.58
C GLY A 265 6.13 -3.02 6.57
N LYS A 266 6.49 -2.61 7.80
CA LYS A 266 7.18 -3.47 8.79
C LYS A 266 6.42 -4.76 9.11
N VAL A 267 5.10 -4.68 9.21
CA VAL A 267 4.25 -5.87 9.47
C VAL A 267 4.26 -6.81 8.27
N ILE A 268 4.15 -6.29 7.05
CA ILE A 268 4.22 -7.09 5.82
C ILE A 268 5.59 -7.77 5.71
N GLN A 269 6.67 -7.05 6.05
CA GLN A 269 8.02 -7.63 6.09
C GLN A 269 8.14 -8.76 7.13
N CYS A 270 7.54 -8.60 8.31
CA CYS A 270 7.48 -9.66 9.31
C CYS A 270 6.70 -10.88 8.80
N LEU A 271 5.54 -10.67 8.16
CA LEU A 271 4.76 -11.74 7.55
C LEU A 271 5.55 -12.50 6.48
N LYS A 272 6.33 -11.79 5.63
CA LYS A 272 7.24 -12.40 4.65
C LYS A 272 8.30 -13.31 5.30
N VAL A 273 8.83 -12.94 6.47
CA VAL A 273 9.78 -13.79 7.22
C VAL A 273 9.11 -15.08 7.69
N HIS A 274 7.94 -14.97 8.32
CA HIS A 274 7.23 -16.15 8.84
C HIS A 274 6.61 -17.02 7.74
N PHE A 275 6.24 -16.42 6.61
CA PHE A 275 5.84 -17.12 5.40
C PHE A 275 6.93 -18.07 4.91
N ARG A 276 8.17 -17.58 4.77
CA ARG A 276 9.33 -18.39 4.36
C ARG A 276 9.69 -19.47 5.37
N ALA A 277 9.37 -19.25 6.63
CA ALA A 277 9.58 -20.23 7.70
C ALA A 277 8.44 -21.27 7.81
N GLY A 278 7.37 -21.15 6.99
CA GLY A 278 6.21 -22.04 7.06
C GLY A 278 5.42 -21.93 8.37
N LYS A 279 5.43 -20.75 9.02
CA LYS A 279 4.84 -20.53 10.35
C LYS A 279 3.48 -19.84 10.35
N LEU A 280 3.02 -19.36 9.19
CA LEU A 280 1.73 -18.67 9.08
C LEU A 280 0.57 -19.66 9.11
N THR A 281 -0.59 -19.20 9.55
CA THR A 281 -1.84 -19.94 9.35
C THR A 281 -2.19 -20.02 7.87
N SER A 282 -2.88 -21.10 7.45
CA SER A 282 -3.27 -21.30 6.05
C SER A 282 -4.10 -20.14 5.46
N SER A 283 -4.89 -19.44 6.28
CA SER A 283 -5.64 -18.26 5.84
C SER A 283 -4.71 -17.08 5.55
N CYS A 284 -3.81 -16.76 6.48
CA CYS A 284 -2.85 -15.67 6.31
C CYS A 284 -1.86 -15.96 5.18
N GLU A 285 -1.38 -17.20 5.07
CA GLU A 285 -0.45 -17.64 4.04
C GLU A 285 -1.00 -17.34 2.64
N ARG A 286 -2.28 -17.64 2.37
CA ARG A 286 -2.92 -17.34 1.07
C ARG A 286 -2.95 -15.85 0.75
N GLU A 287 -3.21 -15.00 1.75
CA GLU A 287 -3.21 -13.55 1.55
C GLU A 287 -1.79 -13.01 1.35
N VAL A 288 -0.79 -13.53 2.07
CA VAL A 288 0.61 -13.18 1.86
C VAL A 288 1.07 -13.59 0.47
N VAL A 289 0.75 -14.81 0.01
CA VAL A 289 1.01 -15.26 -1.38
C VAL A 289 0.34 -14.33 -2.39
N THR A 290 -0.87 -13.86 -2.12
CA THR A 290 -1.56 -12.89 -3.01
C THR A 290 -0.79 -11.57 -3.08
N VAL A 291 -0.29 -11.06 -1.96
CA VAL A 291 0.56 -9.84 -1.92
C VAL A 291 1.86 -10.07 -2.70
N LEU A 292 2.54 -11.20 -2.49
CA LEU A 292 3.79 -11.55 -3.16
C LEU A 292 3.60 -11.71 -4.67
N ARG A 293 2.55 -12.41 -5.09
CA ARG A 293 2.22 -12.62 -6.49
C ARG A 293 1.94 -11.31 -7.23
N GLU A 294 1.16 -10.40 -6.62
CA GLU A 294 0.90 -9.08 -7.22
C GLU A 294 2.20 -8.26 -7.32
N ALA A 295 3.07 -8.33 -6.30
CA ALA A 295 4.39 -7.70 -6.34
C ALA A 295 5.31 -8.28 -7.42
N ALA A 296 5.28 -9.59 -7.63
CA ALA A 296 6.06 -10.24 -8.69
C ALA A 296 5.59 -9.86 -10.09
N LEU A 297 4.28 -9.66 -10.29
CA LEU A 297 3.74 -9.19 -11.57
C LEU A 297 4.01 -7.69 -11.81
N ASN A 298 4.15 -6.90 -10.75
CA ASN A 298 4.41 -5.47 -10.81
C ASN A 298 5.34 -5.02 -9.68
N TYR A 299 6.62 -4.89 -10.00
CA TYR A 299 7.70 -4.53 -9.06
C TYR A 299 7.42 -3.26 -8.24
N LYS A 300 6.57 -2.34 -8.73
CA LYS A 300 6.21 -1.11 -8.01
C LYS A 300 5.46 -1.40 -6.71
N LEU A 301 4.85 -2.57 -6.58
CA LEU A 301 4.18 -3.05 -5.37
C LEU A 301 5.15 -3.66 -4.36
N ASN A 302 6.44 -3.79 -4.68
CA ASN A 302 7.50 -4.03 -3.70
C ASN A 302 8.31 -2.73 -3.50
N PRO A 303 8.01 -1.93 -2.44
CA PRO A 303 8.69 -0.67 -2.19
C PRO A 303 10.19 -0.81 -1.94
N LEU A 304 10.62 -1.91 -1.30
CA LEU A 304 12.03 -2.18 -1.01
C LEU A 304 12.78 -2.47 -2.31
N LEU A 305 12.27 -3.38 -3.14
CA LEU A 305 12.84 -3.66 -4.45
C LEU A 305 12.92 -2.40 -5.32
N LYS A 306 11.82 -1.64 -5.41
CA LYS A 306 11.79 -0.37 -6.18
C LYS A 306 12.84 0.63 -5.69
N ALA A 307 13.05 0.74 -4.38
CA ALA A 307 14.01 1.69 -3.81
C ALA A 307 15.46 1.21 -3.96
N LEU A 308 15.74 -0.02 -3.56
CA LEU A 308 17.09 -0.59 -3.46
C LEU A 308 17.68 -0.95 -4.83
N CYS A 309 16.85 -1.36 -5.79
CA CYS A 309 17.26 -1.73 -7.14
C CYS A 309 16.94 -0.66 -8.19
N SER A 310 16.71 0.59 -7.78
CA SER A 310 16.27 1.66 -8.71
C SER A 310 17.26 1.91 -9.86
N THR A 311 18.56 1.78 -9.60
CA THR A 311 19.61 1.95 -10.61
C THR A 311 19.63 0.76 -11.58
N GLU A 312 19.60 -0.46 -11.05
CA GLU A 312 19.59 -1.70 -11.84
C GLU A 312 18.35 -1.80 -12.72
N ILE A 313 17.18 -1.42 -12.21
CA ILE A 313 15.93 -1.39 -12.99
C ILE A 313 16.07 -0.47 -14.20
N LYS A 314 16.69 0.71 -14.03
CA LYS A 314 16.91 1.66 -15.13
C LYS A 314 17.99 1.18 -16.10
N GLN A 315 19.09 0.64 -15.60
CA GLN A 315 20.24 0.31 -16.46
C GLN A 315 20.09 -1.04 -17.17
N LEU A 316 19.42 -2.00 -16.54
CA LEU A 316 19.36 -3.39 -17.01
C LEU A 316 17.97 -3.77 -17.55
N CYS A 317 16.90 -3.12 -17.08
CA CYS A 317 15.52 -3.56 -17.31
C CYS A 317 14.58 -2.48 -17.89
N GLU A 318 15.08 -1.30 -18.27
CA GLU A 318 14.25 -0.12 -18.61
C GLU A 318 13.33 -0.35 -19.81
N ASN A 319 13.78 -1.09 -20.84
CA ASN A 319 13.00 -1.45 -22.03
C ASN A 319 11.76 -2.33 -21.72
N LEU A 320 11.60 -2.82 -20.48
CA LEU A 320 10.51 -3.70 -20.05
C LEU A 320 9.49 -2.97 -19.17
N SER A 321 9.72 -1.69 -18.87
CA SER A 321 8.88 -0.93 -17.92
C SER A 321 7.48 -0.58 -18.44
N ASP A 322 7.26 -0.67 -19.76
CA ASP A 322 5.97 -0.48 -20.42
C ASP A 322 5.07 -1.73 -20.36
N ASN A 323 5.64 -2.92 -20.13
CA ASN A 323 4.93 -4.20 -20.01
C ASN A 323 4.39 -4.45 -18.58
N ILE A 324 3.68 -3.47 -18.04
CA ILE A 324 3.13 -3.51 -16.68
C ILE A 324 2.18 -4.71 -16.52
N GLY A 325 2.48 -5.61 -15.57
CA GLY A 325 1.64 -6.75 -15.22
C GLY A 325 2.10 -8.12 -15.72
N LYS A 326 3.25 -8.18 -16.40
CA LYS A 326 3.81 -9.45 -16.89
C LYS A 326 4.91 -10.04 -15.99
N GLY A 327 5.40 -9.28 -15.02
CA GLY A 327 6.50 -9.67 -14.13
C GLY A 327 7.90 -9.61 -14.75
N GLU A 328 8.04 -8.96 -15.91
CA GLU A 328 9.28 -8.92 -16.68
C GLU A 328 10.43 -8.20 -15.95
N VAL A 329 10.13 -7.14 -15.19
CA VAL A 329 11.16 -6.40 -14.43
C VAL A 329 11.74 -7.27 -13.31
N GLU A 330 10.89 -7.99 -12.58
CA GLU A 330 11.38 -8.90 -11.54
C GLU A 330 12.19 -10.04 -12.17
N GLU A 331 11.70 -10.63 -13.27
CA GLU A 331 12.44 -11.67 -14.00
C GLU A 331 13.81 -11.18 -14.49
N CYS A 332 13.86 -9.99 -15.07
CA CYS A 332 15.10 -9.35 -15.49
C CYS A 332 16.10 -9.21 -14.33
N LEU A 333 15.64 -8.76 -13.16
CA LEU A 333 16.48 -8.64 -11.97
C LEU A 333 16.98 -10.00 -11.45
N LYS A 334 16.12 -11.04 -11.48
CA LYS A 334 16.49 -12.42 -11.13
C LYS A 334 17.62 -12.93 -12.05
N GLN A 335 17.47 -12.74 -13.36
CA GLN A 335 18.46 -13.14 -14.36
C GLN A 335 19.75 -12.33 -14.25
N ALA A 336 19.67 -11.01 -14.04
CA ALA A 336 20.82 -10.15 -13.85
C ALA A 336 21.63 -10.54 -12.60
N LEU A 337 20.96 -10.91 -11.51
CA LEU A 337 21.64 -11.43 -10.32
C LEU A 337 22.33 -12.77 -10.61
N TYR A 338 21.62 -13.71 -11.25
CA TYR A 338 22.15 -15.03 -11.61
C TYR A 338 23.40 -14.93 -12.50
N ASN A 339 23.40 -13.99 -13.44
CA ASN A 339 24.52 -13.71 -14.35
C ASN A 339 25.62 -12.84 -13.73
N GLY A 340 25.53 -12.47 -12.45
CA GLY A 340 26.54 -11.67 -11.75
C GLY A 340 26.61 -10.20 -12.19
N GLN A 341 25.58 -9.67 -12.84
CA GLN A 341 25.54 -8.29 -13.38
C GLN A 341 25.15 -7.24 -12.32
N ILE A 342 24.63 -7.66 -11.17
CA ILE A 342 24.27 -6.76 -10.08
C ILE A 342 25.50 -6.55 -9.18
N SER A 343 25.82 -5.31 -8.86
CA SER A 343 26.94 -4.97 -7.97
C SER A 343 26.45 -4.53 -6.59
N ASN A 344 25.34 -3.80 -6.52
CA ASN A 344 24.74 -3.27 -5.30
C ASN A 344 24.29 -4.38 -4.33
N THR A 345 24.97 -4.48 -3.18
CA THR A 345 24.73 -5.50 -2.16
C THR A 345 23.32 -5.48 -1.58
N LEU A 346 22.71 -4.30 -1.44
CA LEU A 346 21.35 -4.17 -0.91
C LEU A 346 20.31 -4.66 -1.92
N CYS A 347 20.50 -4.32 -3.21
CA CYS A 347 19.68 -4.84 -4.28
C CYS A 347 19.82 -6.37 -4.41
N LYS A 348 21.05 -6.90 -4.34
CA LYS A 348 21.31 -8.36 -4.30
C LYS A 348 20.51 -9.04 -3.20
N GLN A 349 20.58 -8.49 -1.99
CA GLN A 349 19.89 -9.06 -0.85
C GLN A 349 18.38 -9.10 -1.09
N GLU A 350 17.77 -8.02 -1.56
CA GLU A 350 16.33 -7.99 -1.83
C GLU A 350 15.92 -9.00 -2.91
N ILE A 351 16.69 -9.17 -3.99
CA ILE A 351 16.40 -10.18 -5.02
C ILE A 351 16.54 -11.61 -4.47
N ILE A 352 17.47 -11.85 -3.57
CA ILE A 352 17.61 -13.14 -2.88
C ILE A 352 16.39 -13.41 -1.98
N GLU A 353 15.81 -12.38 -1.36
CA GLU A 353 14.55 -12.54 -0.63
C GLU A 353 13.43 -12.98 -1.58
N LEU A 354 13.36 -12.46 -2.81
CA LEU A 354 12.39 -12.93 -3.83
C LEU A 354 12.59 -14.41 -4.18
N PHE A 355 13.83 -14.89 -4.30
CA PHE A 355 14.10 -16.32 -4.50
C PHE A 355 13.61 -17.16 -3.32
N ASN A 356 13.81 -16.69 -2.09
CA ASN A 356 13.35 -17.39 -0.90
C ASN A 356 11.83 -17.39 -0.78
N GLU A 357 11.17 -16.31 -1.19
CA GLU A 357 9.70 -16.20 -1.28
C GLU A 357 9.14 -17.18 -2.32
N ALA A 358 9.71 -17.22 -3.53
CA ALA A 358 9.36 -18.17 -4.59
C ALA A 358 9.61 -19.64 -4.19
N LYS A 359 10.67 -19.91 -3.43
CA LYS A 359 10.96 -21.23 -2.88
C LYS A 359 9.95 -21.66 -1.81
N ALA A 360 9.46 -20.72 -1.02
CA ALA A 360 8.49 -21.00 0.04
C ALA A 360 7.10 -21.33 -0.51
N ASP A 361 6.71 -20.80 -1.67
CA ASP A 361 5.54 -21.26 -2.42
C ASP A 361 5.71 -20.90 -3.91
N ILE A 362 5.51 -21.88 -4.80
CA ILE A 362 5.52 -21.69 -6.25
C ILE A 362 4.54 -20.60 -6.72
N HIS A 363 3.43 -20.39 -5.99
CA HIS A 363 2.44 -19.35 -6.33
C HIS A 363 2.96 -17.91 -6.14
N ALA A 364 4.04 -17.73 -5.36
CA ALA A 364 4.74 -16.44 -5.24
C ALA A 364 5.58 -16.11 -6.49
N ASP A 365 5.93 -17.11 -7.32
CA ASP A 365 6.54 -16.91 -8.65
C ASP A 365 5.49 -17.17 -9.76
N PRO A 366 4.73 -16.14 -10.18
CA PRO A 366 3.66 -16.31 -11.16
C PRO A 366 4.15 -16.74 -12.54
N LEU A 367 5.42 -16.49 -12.88
CA LEU A 367 6.00 -16.97 -14.13
C LEU A 367 6.25 -18.48 -14.02
N LEU A 368 6.91 -18.94 -12.95
CA LEU A 368 7.16 -20.37 -12.70
C LEU A 368 5.87 -21.16 -12.63
N TYR A 369 4.91 -20.67 -11.86
CA TYR A 369 3.61 -21.32 -11.76
C TYR A 369 2.92 -21.42 -13.11
N ARG A 370 2.96 -20.37 -13.96
CA ARG A 370 2.36 -20.41 -15.30
C ARG A 370 3.07 -21.42 -16.22
N ALA A 371 4.39 -21.49 -16.17
CA ALA A 371 5.15 -22.44 -16.98
C ALA A 371 4.88 -23.90 -16.59
N CYS A 372 4.61 -24.14 -15.30
CA CYS A 372 4.39 -25.48 -14.72
C CYS A 372 2.93 -25.82 -14.43
N SER A 373 1.96 -24.95 -14.73
CA SER A 373 0.59 -25.11 -14.22
C SER A 373 -0.06 -26.43 -14.66
N ARG A 374 0.18 -26.86 -15.90
CA ARG A 374 -0.34 -28.11 -16.45
C ARG A 374 0.33 -29.33 -15.83
N ASP A 375 1.64 -29.28 -15.63
CA ASP A 375 2.37 -30.39 -14.99
C ASP A 375 1.99 -30.52 -13.52
N ILE A 376 1.78 -29.41 -12.81
CA ILE A 376 1.27 -29.40 -11.43
C ILE A 376 -0.12 -30.02 -11.36
N GLU A 377 -1.00 -29.71 -12.33
CA GLU A 377 -2.34 -30.31 -12.40
C GLU A 377 -2.29 -31.82 -12.68
N ASN A 378 -1.39 -32.24 -13.58
CA ASN A 378 -1.24 -33.65 -13.96
C ASN A 378 -0.61 -34.50 -12.85
N TYR A 379 0.44 -33.99 -12.19
CA TYR A 379 1.27 -34.79 -11.29
C TYR A 379 1.08 -34.45 -9.80
N CYS A 380 0.73 -33.20 -9.49
CA CYS A 380 0.70 -32.67 -8.12
C CYS A 380 -0.69 -32.13 -7.71
N SER A 381 -1.77 -32.53 -8.39
CA SER A 381 -3.14 -32.05 -8.11
C SER A 381 -3.67 -32.47 -6.73
N HIS A 382 -3.23 -33.62 -6.23
CA HIS A 382 -3.57 -34.13 -4.90
C HIS A 382 -2.81 -33.42 -3.77
N ILE A 383 -1.77 -32.65 -4.09
CA ILE A 383 -0.95 -31.93 -3.11
C ILE A 383 -1.62 -30.62 -2.74
N GLN A 384 -1.80 -30.40 -1.43
CA GLN A 384 -2.36 -29.16 -0.92
C GLN A 384 -1.45 -27.97 -1.24
N LYS A 385 -2.04 -26.88 -1.75
CA LYS A 385 -1.35 -25.60 -2.02
C LYS A 385 -0.75 -25.01 -0.74
N GLY A 386 0.35 -24.27 -0.87
CA GLY A 386 1.04 -23.64 0.26
C GLY A 386 2.25 -24.43 0.78
N ALA A 387 3.07 -23.76 1.58
CA ALA A 387 4.26 -24.25 2.28
C ALA A 387 5.24 -25.03 1.38
N GLY A 388 5.35 -24.63 0.10
CA GLY A 388 6.31 -25.21 -0.84
C GLY A 388 5.97 -26.61 -1.34
N ARG A 389 4.88 -27.24 -0.87
CA ARG A 389 4.58 -28.65 -1.16
C ARG A 389 4.44 -28.94 -2.66
N GLN A 390 3.76 -28.06 -3.40
CA GLN A 390 3.62 -28.21 -4.85
C GLN A 390 4.94 -27.97 -5.59
N LEU A 391 5.82 -27.12 -5.06
CA LEU A 391 7.16 -26.91 -5.62
C LEU A 391 8.04 -28.15 -5.38
N GLU A 392 7.99 -28.72 -4.18
CA GLU A 392 8.72 -29.95 -3.84
C GLU A 392 8.27 -31.12 -4.71
N CYS A 393 6.96 -31.35 -4.82
CA CYS A 393 6.40 -32.38 -5.70
C CYS A 393 6.89 -32.25 -7.16
N ILE A 394 6.84 -31.04 -7.74
CA ILE A 394 7.26 -30.88 -9.14
C ILE A 394 8.79 -31.00 -9.34
N ILE A 395 9.58 -30.69 -8.30
CA ILE A 395 11.03 -30.95 -8.29
C ILE A 395 11.31 -32.46 -8.22
N ASP A 396 10.53 -33.22 -7.46
CA ASP A 396 10.69 -34.68 -7.40
C ASP A 396 10.38 -35.33 -8.75
N VAL A 397 9.31 -34.89 -9.42
CA VAL A 397 8.98 -35.33 -10.79
C VAL A 397 10.12 -34.99 -11.78
N LEU A 398 10.79 -33.85 -11.62
CA LEU A 398 11.94 -33.48 -12.44
C LEU A 398 13.14 -34.43 -12.25
N HIS A 399 13.34 -34.95 -11.03
CA HIS A 399 14.48 -35.81 -10.69
C HIS A 399 14.20 -37.30 -10.89
N ASP A 400 12.94 -37.71 -11.02
CA ASP A 400 12.57 -39.10 -11.30
C ASP A 400 13.00 -39.49 -12.72
N LYS A 401 14.11 -40.24 -12.82
CA LYS A 401 14.69 -40.71 -14.08
C LYS A 401 14.04 -41.98 -14.63
N ASP A 402 13.26 -42.68 -13.83
CA ASP A 402 12.71 -44.01 -14.17
C ASP A 402 11.25 -43.93 -14.67
N SER A 403 10.60 -42.79 -14.46
CA SER A 403 9.24 -42.55 -14.90
C SER A 403 9.12 -42.24 -16.41
N GLN A 404 8.06 -42.73 -17.06
CA GLN A 404 7.66 -42.27 -18.40
C GLN A 404 7.17 -40.79 -18.41
N THR A 405 7.11 -40.15 -17.25
CA THR A 405 6.57 -38.81 -17.07
C THR A 405 7.63 -37.75 -17.32
N LYS A 406 7.46 -36.98 -18.39
CA LYS A 406 8.30 -35.82 -18.72
C LYS A 406 7.51 -34.55 -18.52
N LEU A 407 8.10 -33.61 -17.79
CA LEU A 407 7.56 -32.26 -17.66
C LEU A 407 7.49 -31.58 -19.04
N GLN A 408 6.60 -30.60 -19.17
CA GLN A 408 6.63 -29.74 -20.35
C GLN A 408 7.96 -28.99 -20.42
N TRP A 409 8.48 -28.82 -21.64
CA TRP A 409 9.78 -28.17 -21.86
C TRP A 409 9.90 -26.80 -21.17
N SER A 410 8.83 -26.00 -21.20
CA SER A 410 8.80 -24.69 -20.53
C SER A 410 8.89 -24.80 -19.01
N CYS A 411 8.20 -25.77 -18.40
CA CYS A 411 8.30 -26.03 -16.97
C CYS A 411 9.68 -26.55 -16.61
N GLU A 412 10.15 -27.59 -17.32
CA GLU A 412 11.44 -28.23 -17.06
C GLU A 412 12.59 -27.21 -17.12
N LYS A 413 12.65 -26.40 -18.18
CA LYS A 413 13.68 -25.37 -18.36
C LYS A 413 13.66 -24.38 -17.20
N MET A 414 12.50 -23.79 -16.90
CA MET A 414 12.44 -22.72 -15.92
C MET A 414 12.59 -23.24 -14.49
N LEU A 415 12.10 -24.44 -14.20
CA LEU A 415 12.30 -25.10 -12.91
C LEU A 415 13.78 -25.39 -12.65
N LYS A 416 14.52 -25.89 -13.65
CA LYS A 416 15.98 -26.08 -13.56
C LYS A 416 16.71 -24.77 -13.26
N GLU A 417 16.39 -23.68 -13.98
CA GLU A 417 16.96 -22.36 -13.72
C GLU A 417 16.68 -21.89 -12.28
N ARG A 418 15.44 -22.05 -11.80
CA ARG A 418 15.04 -21.66 -10.44
C ARG A 418 15.74 -22.47 -9.35
N ILE A 419 15.93 -23.78 -9.54
CA ILE A 419 16.68 -24.62 -8.60
C ILE A 419 18.11 -24.10 -8.40
N GLU A 420 18.77 -23.65 -9.46
CA GLU A 420 20.10 -23.02 -9.34
C GLU A 420 20.04 -21.67 -8.63
N MET A 421 19.05 -20.83 -8.94
CA MET A 421 18.85 -19.55 -8.25
C MET A 421 18.62 -19.72 -6.73
N TYR A 422 17.89 -20.76 -6.32
CA TYR A 422 17.65 -21.06 -4.90
C TYR A 422 18.92 -21.46 -4.11
N LYS A 423 20.01 -21.80 -4.80
CA LYS A 423 21.30 -22.09 -4.16
C LYS A 423 22.06 -20.81 -3.79
N ILE A 424 21.74 -19.68 -4.42
CA ILE A 424 22.37 -18.38 -4.14
C ILE A 424 22.03 -17.97 -2.70
N LYS A 425 23.07 -17.78 -1.88
CA LYS A 425 22.92 -17.38 -0.47
C LYS A 425 23.02 -15.87 -0.32
N PRO A 426 22.29 -15.27 0.64
CA PRO A 426 22.44 -13.86 0.94
C PRO A 426 23.90 -13.56 1.32
N PRO A 427 24.43 -12.37 0.94
CA PRO A 427 25.70 -11.92 1.47
C PRO A 427 25.62 -11.92 3.00
N LYS A 428 26.69 -12.39 3.69
CA LYS A 428 26.70 -12.48 5.15
C LYS A 428 26.30 -11.13 5.76
N ARG A 429 25.18 -11.14 6.51
CA ARG A 429 24.71 -9.98 7.27
C ARG A 429 25.65 -9.80 8.46
N LEU A 430 26.36 -8.69 8.53
CA LEU A 430 27.15 -8.34 9.71
C LEU A 430 26.18 -7.86 10.78
N GLU A 431 25.85 -8.72 11.74
CA GLU A 431 24.89 -8.38 12.79
C GLU A 431 25.57 -7.77 14.02
N ASN A 432 26.88 -8.00 14.20
CA ASN A 432 27.62 -7.57 15.39
C ASN A 432 28.92 -6.80 15.07
N PHE A 433 29.25 -5.82 15.92
CA PHE A 433 30.52 -5.05 15.87
C PHE A 433 31.77 -5.95 15.89
N GLN A 434 31.69 -7.13 16.50
CA GLN A 434 32.78 -8.10 16.58
C GLN A 434 33.08 -8.77 15.23
N GLU A 435 32.06 -8.98 14.40
CA GLU A 435 32.20 -9.53 13.04
C GLU A 435 32.69 -8.46 12.07
N LEU A 436 32.25 -7.20 12.26
CA LEU A 436 32.78 -6.04 11.55
C LEU A 436 34.28 -5.86 11.82
N TYR A 437 34.69 -5.98 13.09
CA TYR A 437 36.11 -5.94 13.48
C TYR A 437 36.92 -7.05 12.81
N GLY A 438 36.42 -8.28 12.80
CA GLY A 438 37.06 -9.42 12.12
C GLY A 438 37.29 -9.16 10.62
N GLN A 439 36.30 -8.61 9.91
CA GLN A 439 36.45 -8.30 8.49
C GLN A 439 37.39 -7.13 8.21
N VAL A 440 37.37 -6.06 9.02
CA VAL A 440 38.32 -4.95 8.89
C VAL A 440 39.74 -5.43 9.16
N TYR A 441 39.91 -6.35 10.12
CA TYR A 441 41.21 -6.92 10.46
C TYR A 441 41.78 -7.84 9.36
N HIS A 442 40.91 -8.58 8.66
CA HIS A 442 41.31 -9.46 7.54
C HIS A 442 41.32 -8.77 6.17
N SER A 443 40.90 -7.51 6.07
CA SER A 443 40.91 -6.76 4.81
C SER A 443 42.34 -6.48 4.31
N PRO A 444 42.60 -6.55 2.99
CA PRO A 444 43.87 -6.10 2.41
C PRO A 444 44.14 -4.60 2.69
N SER A 445 43.09 -3.83 2.96
CA SER A 445 43.15 -2.41 3.32
C SER A 445 43.15 -2.16 4.83
N LYS A 446 43.39 -3.17 5.69
CA LYS A 446 43.37 -3.01 7.16
C LYS A 446 44.25 -1.87 7.68
N LYS A 447 45.40 -1.63 7.03
CA LYS A 447 46.32 -0.54 7.39
C LYS A 447 45.66 0.83 7.21
N TYR A 448 44.86 1.01 6.16
CA TYR A 448 44.13 2.25 5.92
C TYR A 448 43.11 2.52 7.03
N PHE A 449 42.31 1.51 7.41
CA PHE A 449 41.33 1.66 8.48
C PHE A 449 41.97 1.95 9.85
N ILE A 450 43.11 1.33 10.16
CA ILE A 450 43.86 1.61 11.39
C ILE A 450 44.39 3.06 11.40
N VAL A 451 44.92 3.55 10.27
CA VAL A 451 45.41 4.92 10.16
C VAL A 451 44.27 5.93 10.34
N VAL A 452 43.10 5.71 9.72
CA VAL A 452 41.92 6.57 9.86
C VAL A 452 41.40 6.59 11.30
N LEU A 453 41.37 5.44 11.97
CA LEU A 453 40.96 5.36 13.37
C LEU A 453 41.93 6.10 14.28
N MET A 454 43.24 5.92 14.08
CA MET A 454 44.28 6.59 14.85
C MET A 454 44.28 8.11 14.62
N THR A 455 44.04 8.59 13.40
CA THR A 455 43.92 10.03 13.13
C THR A 455 42.66 10.60 13.78
N PHE A 456 41.54 9.88 13.76
CA PHE A 456 40.31 10.31 14.44
C PHE A 456 40.49 10.41 15.96
N ILE A 457 41.10 9.40 16.60
CA ILE A 457 41.42 9.42 18.03
C ILE A 457 42.41 10.53 18.34
N GLY A 458 43.43 10.72 17.50
CA GLY A 458 44.40 11.81 17.62
C GLY A 458 43.74 13.18 17.56
N MET A 459 42.79 13.40 16.63
CA MET A 459 42.03 14.64 16.55
C MET A 459 41.18 14.91 17.80
N ILE A 460 40.55 13.87 18.35
CA ILE A 460 39.80 13.98 19.62
C ILE A 460 40.74 14.36 20.75
N PHE A 461 41.90 13.73 20.85
CA PHE A 461 42.87 14.01 21.91
C PHE A 461 43.44 15.43 21.81
N ILE A 462 43.80 15.86 20.59
CA ILE A 462 44.28 17.20 20.31
C ILE A 462 43.19 18.23 20.66
N SER A 463 41.96 18.01 20.20
CA SER A 463 40.80 18.86 20.53
C SER A 463 40.59 18.93 22.05
N GLY A 464 40.64 17.79 22.75
CA GLY A 464 40.55 17.71 24.21
C GLY A 464 41.68 18.46 24.93
N MET A 465 42.92 18.40 24.43
CA MET A 465 44.06 19.15 24.98
C MET A 465 43.90 20.67 24.78
N PHE A 466 43.40 21.11 23.62
CA PHE A 466 43.17 22.53 23.35
C PHE A 466 41.97 23.05 24.16
N CYS A 467 40.85 22.33 24.21
CA CYS A 467 39.69 22.68 25.03
C CYS A 467 40.01 22.65 26.53
N GLY A 468 40.79 21.68 27.01
CA GLY A 468 41.24 21.60 28.40
C GLY A 468 42.18 22.74 28.80
N ARG A 469 43.06 23.21 27.90
CA ARG A 469 43.92 24.38 28.14
C ARG A 469 43.16 25.70 28.10
N VAL A 470 42.16 25.83 27.24
CA VAL A 470 41.28 27.02 27.19
C VAL A 470 40.45 27.14 28.46
N MET A 471 39.91 26.03 28.97
CA MET A 471 39.15 26.02 30.23
C MET A 471 40.02 26.28 31.47
N ARG A 472 41.30 25.88 31.44
CA ARG A 472 42.24 26.18 32.54
C ARG A 472 42.72 27.64 32.55
N ARG A 473 42.77 28.32 31.39
CA ARG A 473 43.08 29.75 31.30
C ARG A 473 41.90 30.65 31.73
N SER A 474 40.64 30.23 31.54
CA SER A 474 39.49 31.01 32.02
C SER A 474 39.33 30.98 33.55
N ASN A 475 39.78 29.92 34.23
CA ASN A 475 39.75 29.84 35.70
C ASN A 475 40.87 30.63 36.41
N ILE A 476 42.02 30.87 35.76
CA ILE A 476 43.10 31.71 36.33
C ILE A 476 42.77 33.21 36.21
N GLY A 477 41.89 33.59 35.27
CA GLY A 477 41.37 34.97 35.14
C GLY A 477 40.24 35.33 36.12
N LYS A 478 39.77 34.40 36.96
CA LYS A 478 38.72 34.66 37.97
C LYS A 478 39.25 34.81 39.40
N ASN A 479 40.55 34.59 39.64
CA ASN A 479 41.22 34.80 40.94
C ASN A 479 42.32 35.88 40.85
N LYS A 480 42.04 36.99 40.16
CA LYS A 480 42.84 38.21 40.23
C LYS A 480 41.95 39.42 40.40
#